data_AF-A0AA89CDL1-F1
#
_entry.id   AF-A0AA89CDL1-F1
#
_cell.length_a   1.000
_cell.length_b   1.000
_cell.length_c   1.000
_cell.angle_alpha   90.00
_cell.angle_beta   90.00
_cell.angle_gamma   90.00
#
_symmetry.space_group_name_H-M   'P 1'
#
loop_
_entity.id
_entity.type
_entity.pdbx_description
1 polymer ?
#
loop_
_entity_poly.entity_id
_entity_poly.type
_entity_poly.pdbx_seq_one_letter_code
_entity_poly.pdbx_strand_id
1 'polypeptide(L)'
;MAGTKRKFEEDALTKTGYVSSLSPIKISNNNNKYFDGVLQTDSDVYQRMACFDVSLYAEMSRANQQRSPIKVVNCKEVYNRLHAKKTDVLLNYKLDFPLLINKQGRS
;
A
#
# COMPACT_ATOMS: atom_id res chain seq x y z
N MET A 1 -4.92 3.88 -37.21
CA MET A 1 -4.23 3.34 -36.02
C MET A 1 -5.14 3.54 -34.82
N ALA A 2 -5.89 2.51 -34.44
CA ALA A 2 -6.81 2.60 -33.31
C ALA A 2 -6.01 2.32 -32.03
N GLY A 3 -5.85 3.35 -31.19
CA GLY A 3 -5.21 3.21 -29.89
C GLY A 3 -6.05 2.30 -29.00
N THR A 4 -5.53 1.10 -28.74
CA THR A 4 -6.13 0.15 -27.80
C THR A 4 -6.18 0.80 -26.42
N LYS A 5 -7.35 1.34 -26.06
CA LYS A 5 -7.68 1.71 -24.69
C LYS A 5 -7.66 0.40 -23.90
N ARG A 6 -6.52 0.12 -23.26
CA ARG A 6 -6.41 -0.93 -22.26
C ARG A 6 -7.45 -0.62 -21.19
N LYS A 7 -8.53 -1.39 -21.19
CA LYS A 7 -9.41 -1.54 -20.04
C LYS A 7 -8.50 -2.03 -18.92
N PHE A 8 -8.12 -1.14 -18.01
CA PHE A 8 -7.56 -1.55 -16.74
C PHE A 8 -8.75 -2.13 -15.98
N GLU A 9 -8.90 -3.44 -16.08
CA GLU A 9 -9.77 -4.20 -15.19
C GLU A 9 -9.34 -3.83 -13.77
N GLU A 10 -10.23 -3.15 -13.08
CA GLU A 10 -10.07 -2.61 -11.74
C GLU A 10 -10.25 -3.76 -10.75
N ASP A 11 -9.46 -4.83 -10.92
CA ASP A 11 -9.38 -5.89 -9.93
C ASP A 11 -8.73 -5.29 -8.69
N ALA A 12 -9.55 -5.11 -7.65
CA ALA A 12 -9.13 -4.70 -6.33
C ALA A 12 -7.99 -5.60 -5.85
N LEU A 13 -6.75 -5.13 -6.04
CA LEU A 13 -5.58 -5.93 -5.73
C LEU A 13 -5.50 -6.10 -4.23
N THR A 14 -5.27 -7.34 -3.82
CA THR A 14 -5.06 -7.69 -2.41
C THR A 14 -3.62 -8.16 -2.24
N LYS A 15 -2.93 -7.63 -1.23
CA LYS A 15 -1.58 -8.02 -0.85
C LYS A 15 -1.55 -8.38 0.63
N THR A 16 -0.82 -9.43 0.97
CA THR A 16 -0.58 -9.82 2.37
C THR A 16 0.91 -9.73 2.63
N GLY A 17 1.32 -9.27 3.81
CA GLY A 17 2.73 -9.16 4.15
C GLY A 17 2.97 -8.51 5.50
N TYR A 18 4.23 -8.20 5.80
CA TYR A 18 4.66 -7.51 7.00
C TYR A 18 5.08 -6.08 6.67
N VAL A 19 4.69 -5.12 7.51
CA VAL A 19 5.24 -3.77 7.42
C VAL A 19 6.65 -3.80 7.98
N SER A 20 7.66 -3.64 7.12
CA SER A 20 9.07 -3.67 7.54
C SER A 20 9.60 -2.28 7.90
N SER A 21 9.00 -1.23 7.33
CA SER A 21 9.31 0.16 7.66
C SER A 21 8.13 1.07 7.38
N LEU A 22 8.08 2.18 8.12
CA LEU A 22 7.04 3.20 8.00
C LEU A 22 7.67 4.58 8.20
N SER A 23 7.34 5.53 7.33
CA SER A 23 7.75 6.92 7.49
C SER A 23 6.83 7.64 8.48
N PRO A 24 7.25 8.78 9.06
CA PRO A 24 6.31 9.73 9.64
C PRO A 24 5.25 10.18 8.62
N ILE A 25 4.15 10.75 9.10
CA ILE A 25 3.15 11.38 8.23
C ILE A 25 3.79 12.60 7.55
N LYS A 26 3.74 12.60 6.22
CA LYS A 26 4.26 13.62 5.31
C LYS A 26 3.10 14.43 4.70
N ILE A 27 3.43 15.59 4.15
CA ILE A 27 2.52 16.43 3.38
C ILE A 27 3.05 16.47 1.95
N SER A 28 2.19 16.18 0.98
CA SER A 28 2.53 16.24 -0.44
C SER A 28 2.47 17.67 -0.98
N ASN A 29 3.01 17.90 -2.17
CA ASN A 29 2.96 19.22 -2.84
C ASN A 29 1.52 19.74 -3.04
N ASN A 30 0.54 18.85 -3.06
CA ASN A 30 -0.89 19.19 -3.18
C ASN A 30 -1.58 19.30 -1.81
N ASN A 31 -0.82 19.50 -0.72
CA ASN A 31 -1.28 19.58 0.67
C ASN A 31 -2.00 18.33 1.22
N ASN A 32 -1.98 17.21 0.50
CA ASN A 32 -2.53 15.95 1.01
C ASN A 32 -1.54 15.30 1.97
N LYS A 33 -2.04 14.86 3.13
CA LYS A 33 -1.27 14.08 4.09
C LYS A 33 -1.16 12.63 3.63
N TYR A 34 0.00 12.03 3.82
CA TYR A 34 0.24 10.63 3.46
C TYR A 34 1.39 10.07 4.31
N PHE A 35 1.56 8.76 4.31
CA PHE A 35 2.78 8.12 4.81
C PHE A 35 3.22 7.05 3.81
N ASP A 36 4.53 6.83 3.71
CA ASP A 36 5.09 5.73 2.95
C ASP A 36 5.66 4.64 3.86
N GLY A 37 5.84 3.45 3.30
CA GLY A 37 6.40 2.32 4.02
C GLY A 37 6.89 1.25 3.06
N VAL A 38 7.30 0.13 3.63
CA VAL A 38 7.67 -1.05 2.87
C VAL A 38 6.87 -2.25 3.37
N LEU A 39 6.18 -2.90 2.44
CA LEU A 39 5.49 -4.15 2.65
C LEU A 39 6.39 -5.29 2.17
N GLN A 40 6.78 -6.16 3.09
CA GLN A 40 7.46 -7.41 2.80
C GLN A 40 6.39 -8.49 2.58
N THR A 41 6.26 -8.99 1.35
CA THR A 41 5.19 -9.93 0.96
C THR A 41 5.65 -11.39 1.12
N ASP A 42 6.73 -11.75 0.43
CA ASP A 42 7.45 -13.01 0.59
C ASP A 42 8.86 -12.76 1.17
N SER A 43 9.62 -13.82 1.47
CA SER A 43 10.93 -13.75 2.15
C SER A 43 11.89 -12.72 1.56
N ASP A 44 11.86 -12.49 0.24
CA ASP A 44 12.75 -11.54 -0.46
C ASP A 44 12.03 -10.44 -1.26
N VAL A 45 10.70 -10.30 -1.12
CA VAL A 45 9.92 -9.36 -1.93
C VAL A 45 9.47 -8.16 -1.10
N TYR A 46 10.22 -7.05 -1.25
CA TYR A 46 9.96 -5.77 -0.60
C TYR A 46 9.33 -4.77 -1.57
N GLN A 47 8.09 -4.39 -1.30
CA GLN A 47 7.33 -3.44 -2.11
C GLN A 47 7.17 -2.12 -1.37
N ARG A 48 7.48 -1.01 -2.02
CA ARG A 48 7.19 0.30 -1.42
C ARG A 48 5.70 0.52 -1.47
N MET A 49 5.15 1.04 -0.37
CA MET A 49 3.76 1.42 -0.27
C MET A 49 3.62 2.90 0.06
N ALA A 50 2.56 3.53 -0.45
CA ALA A 50 2.16 4.88 -0.06
C ALA A 50 0.69 4.88 0.31
N CYS A 51 0.36 5.39 1.50
CA CYS A 51 -1.00 5.47 2.02
C CYS A 51 -1.42 6.92 2.17
N PHE A 52 -2.52 7.29 1.51
CA PHE A 52 -3.10 8.64 1.57
C PHE A 52 -4.16 8.78 2.67
N ASP A 53 -4.51 7.69 3.35
CA ASP A 53 -5.38 7.70 4.51
C ASP A 53 -4.55 7.66 5.79
N VAL A 54 -4.43 8.80 6.45
CA VAL A 54 -3.65 8.95 7.69
C VAL A 54 -4.30 8.29 8.91
N SER A 55 -5.60 7.96 8.87
CA SER A 55 -6.27 7.28 9.98
C SER A 55 -5.69 5.89 10.24
N LEU A 56 -5.18 5.25 9.19
CA LEU A 56 -4.56 3.92 9.24
C LEU A 56 -3.13 3.93 9.77
N TYR A 57 -2.53 5.10 9.98
CA TYR A 57 -1.15 5.22 10.42
C TYR A 57 -0.90 4.52 11.76
N ALA A 58 -1.81 4.70 12.73
CA ALA A 58 -1.68 4.08 14.05
C ALA A 58 -1.70 2.55 13.96
N GLU A 59 -2.55 1.97 13.11
CA GLU A 59 -2.65 0.53 12.92
C GLU A 59 -1.42 -0.03 12.18
N MET A 60 -0.97 0.65 11.12
CA MET A 60 0.25 0.28 10.39
C MET A 60 1.50 0.37 11.28
N SER A 61 1.59 1.40 12.11
CA SER A 61 2.69 1.59 13.07
C SER A 61 2.69 0.46 14.12
N ARG A 62 1.51 0.11 14.65
CA ARG A 62 1.36 -1.02 15.56
C ARG A 62 1.76 -2.34 14.89
N ALA A 63 1.33 -2.57 13.64
CA ALA A 63 1.68 -3.78 12.90
C ALA A 63 3.19 -3.90 12.65
N ASN A 64 3.85 -2.78 12.33
CA ASN A 64 5.30 -2.68 12.20
C ASN A 64 6.02 -3.04 13.51
N GLN A 65 5.60 -2.43 14.63
CA GLN A 65 6.18 -2.69 15.95
C GLN A 65 5.99 -4.15 16.41
N GLN A 66 4.81 -4.72 16.16
CA GLN A 66 4.46 -6.08 16.55
C GLN A 66 4.97 -7.15 15.56
N ARG A 67 5.54 -6.73 14.41
CA ARG A 67 5.86 -7.60 13.28
C ARG A 67 4.69 -8.52 12.93
N SER A 68 3.48 -7.99 12.97
CA SER A 68 2.27 -8.76 12.66
C SER A 68 1.99 -8.72 11.16
N PRO A 69 1.55 -9.84 10.56
CA PRO A 69 1.15 -9.82 9.16
C PRO A 69 -0.10 -8.96 9.01
N ILE A 70 -0.14 -8.18 7.94
CA ILE A 70 -1.29 -7.38 7.51
C ILE A 70 -1.79 -7.88 6.17
N LYS A 71 -3.09 -7.78 5.97
CA LYS A 71 -3.73 -7.91 4.67
C LYS A 71 -4.17 -6.52 4.23
N VAL A 72 -3.69 -6.12 3.07
CA VAL A 72 -4.03 -4.88 2.40
C VAL A 72 -4.96 -5.23 1.25
N VAL A 73 -6.17 -4.68 1.27
CA VAL A 73 -7.18 -4.87 0.23
C VAL A 73 -7.32 -3.59 -0.61
N ASN A 74 -7.89 -3.68 -1.80
CA ASN A 74 -8.21 -2.51 -2.62
C ASN A 74 -6.98 -1.61 -2.90
N CYS A 75 -5.81 -2.22 -3.08
CA CYS A 75 -4.60 -1.47 -3.41
C CYS A 75 -4.42 -1.35 -4.92
N LYS A 76 -3.59 -0.40 -5.34
CA LYS A 76 -3.26 -0.19 -6.76
C LYS A 76 -1.76 -0.26 -6.96
N GLU A 77 -1.30 -1.20 -7.77
CA GLU A 77 0.09 -1.20 -8.23
C GLU A 77 0.30 -0.11 -9.29
N VAL A 78 1.34 0.68 -9.10
CA VAL A 78 1.79 1.69 -10.05
C VAL A 78 3.26 1.48 -10.35
N TYR A 79 3.69 1.75 -11.58
CA TYR A 79 5.10 1.71 -11.91
C TYR A 79 5.87 2.74 -11.11
N ASN A 80 6.98 2.30 -10.51
CA ASN A 80 7.86 3.19 -9.78
C ASN A 80 8.50 4.18 -10.76
N ARG A 81 8.33 5.48 -10.50
CA ARG A 81 8.80 6.55 -11.39
C ARG A 81 10.32 6.66 -11.47
N LEU A 82 11.05 6.16 -10.48
CA LEU A 82 12.52 6.18 -10.41
C LEU A 82 13.14 4.89 -10.95
N HIS A 83 12.42 3.77 -10.87
CA HIS A 83 12.89 2.47 -11.33
C HIS A 83 11.78 1.74 -12.10
N ALA A 84 11.80 1.86 -13.43
CA ALA A 84 10.78 1.28 -14.32
C ALA A 84 10.58 -0.25 -14.17
N LYS A 85 11.51 -0.97 -13.54
CA LYS A 85 11.41 -2.41 -13.23
C LYS A 85 10.77 -2.72 -11.87
N LYS A 86 10.43 -1.72 -11.07
CA LYS A 86 9.80 -1.87 -9.74
C LYS A 86 8.39 -1.29 -9.77
N THR A 87 7.50 -1.87 -8.97
CA THR A 87 6.14 -1.35 -8.74
C THR A 87 6.03 -0.84 -7.31
N ASP A 88 5.30 0.25 -7.14
CA ASP A 88 4.88 0.79 -5.86
C ASP A 88 3.40 0.43 -5.64
N VAL A 89 3.01 0.19 -4.40
CA VAL A 89 1.65 -0.14 -4.01
C VAL A 89 0.99 1.10 -3.39
N LEU A 90 -0.01 1.65 -4.07
CA LEU A 90 -0.81 2.75 -3.54
C LEU A 90 -1.98 2.18 -2.73
N LEU A 91 -2.09 2.65 -1.49
CA LEU A 91 -3.18 2.33 -0.59
C LEU A 91 -4.21 3.45 -0.62
N ASN A 92 -5.48 3.08 -0.82
CA ASN A 92 -6.61 3.99 -0.86
C ASN A 92 -6.49 5.12 -1.91
N TYR A 93 -5.98 4.80 -3.11
CA TYR A 93 -5.94 5.77 -4.20
C TYR A 93 -7.35 5.98 -4.78
N LYS A 94 -8.03 7.04 -4.32
CA LYS A 94 -9.38 7.46 -4.80
C LYS A 94 -10.49 6.43 -4.60
N LEU A 95 -10.42 5.57 -3.59
CA LEU A 95 -11.48 4.60 -3.32
C LEU A 95 -12.36 5.10 -2.17
N ASP A 96 -13.67 4.99 -2.33
CA ASP A 96 -14.68 5.38 -1.33
C ASP A 96 -14.81 4.37 -0.18
N PHE A 97 -13.94 3.35 -0.12
CA PHE A 97 -14.03 2.25 0.84
C PHE A 97 -12.80 2.17 1.76
N PRO A 98 -13.00 1.98 3.07
CA PRO A 98 -11.90 1.85 4.02
C PRO A 98 -11.09 0.57 3.77
N LEU A 99 -9.77 0.66 3.92
CA LEU A 99 -8.88 -0.50 3.95
C LEU A 99 -9.18 -1.37 5.17
N LEU A 100 -9.49 -2.65 4.95
CA LEU A 100 -9.67 -3.63 6.01
C LEU A 100 -8.34 -4.31 6.33
N ILE A 101 -7.74 -3.97 7.48
CA ILE A 101 -6.55 -4.63 8.01
C ILE A 101 -7.01 -5.77 8.93
N ASN A 102 -7.06 -7.00 8.40
CA ASN A 102 -7.39 -8.16 9.22
C ASN A 102 -6.17 -8.65 10.01
N LYS A 103 -6.28 -8.60 11.34
CA LYS A 103 -5.35 -9.24 12.28
C LYS A 103 -5.58 -10.75 12.24
N GLN A 104 -4.66 -11.51 11.65
CA GLN A 104 -4.66 -12.95 11.95
C GLN A 104 -4.13 -13.15 13.37
N GLY A 105 -5.05 -13.37 14.30
CA GLY A 105 -4.73 -13.85 15.63
C GLY A 105 -4.06 -15.21 15.52
N ARG A 106 -2.87 -15.35 16.10
CA ARG A 106 -2.32 -16.66 16.44
C ARG A 106 -3.23 -17.27 17.51
N SER A 107 -3.81 -18.42 17.19
CA SER A 107 -4.39 -19.35 18.17
C SER A 107 -3.34 -19.82 19.16
#